data_AF-A0A2V9YWF4-F1
#
_entry.id   AF-A0A2V9YWF4-F1
#
_cell.length_a   1.000
_cell.length_b   1.000
_cell.length_c   1.000
_cell.angle_alpha   90.00
_cell.angle_beta   90.00
_cell.angle_gamma   90.00
#
_symmetry.space_group_name_H-M   'P 1'
#
loop_
_entity.id
_entity.type
_entity.pdbx_description
1 polymer ?
#
loop_
_entity_poly.entity_id
_entity_poly.type
_entity_poly.pdbx_seq_one_letter_code
_entity_poly.pdbx_strand_id
1 'polypeptide(L)'
;AKAVPHIVEGLHKQNVRVPVIGDFHYNGHILLTKYPACAEALSKYRINPGNCSIGKKDDENFRTMIEVAVRNQKPVRIGVNWGSLDQQLLTKMMDENARLPEEQMKDAREVTMDAMVESALRSAALAEKYGLRRDQIILSAKVSGVQDLIDVYRVLSARCDYALHLGLTEAGMGSKGIVASAAGIGFLLQEGIGDTIRVSLTPAPNGDRSEEVAVAQQILQSLGIRSF
;
A
#
# COMPACT_ATOMS: atom_id res chain seq x y z
N ALA A 1 11.62 -12.96 -9.87
CA ALA A 1 11.92 -13.91 -8.77
C ALA A 1 13.38 -14.38 -8.79
N LYS A 2 13.84 -15.18 -9.78
CA LYS A 2 15.22 -15.72 -9.81
C LYS A 2 16.35 -14.67 -9.68
N ALA A 3 16.17 -13.47 -10.22
CA ALA A 3 17.17 -12.41 -10.15
C ALA A 3 17.30 -11.73 -8.79
N VAL A 4 16.26 -11.80 -7.93
CA VAL A 4 16.21 -11.03 -6.67
C VAL A 4 17.37 -11.36 -5.72
N PRO A 5 17.72 -12.64 -5.48
CA PRO A 5 18.89 -12.97 -4.66
C PRO A 5 20.19 -12.35 -5.19
N HIS A 6 20.41 -12.38 -6.51
CA HIS A 6 21.60 -11.81 -7.13
C HIS A 6 21.65 -10.27 -7.02
N ILE A 7 20.49 -9.60 -7.13
CA ILE A 7 20.39 -8.15 -6.93
C ILE A 7 20.78 -7.80 -5.49
N VAL A 8 20.18 -8.47 -4.50
CA VAL A 8 20.45 -8.23 -3.07
C VAL A 8 21.92 -8.53 -2.73
N GLU A 9 22.46 -9.64 -3.24
CA GLU A 9 23.87 -10.00 -3.06
C GLU A 9 24.80 -8.96 -3.70
N GLY A 10 24.47 -8.47 -4.90
CA GLY A 10 25.22 -7.42 -5.59
C GLY A 10 25.27 -6.11 -4.79
N LEU A 11 24.15 -5.68 -4.22
CA LEU A 11 24.09 -4.52 -3.33
C LEU A 11 24.98 -4.72 -2.10
N HIS A 12 24.90 -5.89 -1.46
CA HIS A 12 25.72 -6.20 -0.29
C HIS A 12 27.22 -6.21 -0.59
N LYS A 13 27.64 -6.72 -1.76
CA LYS A 13 29.04 -6.69 -2.22
C LYS A 13 29.58 -5.27 -2.39
N GLN A 14 28.69 -4.31 -2.67
CA GLN A 14 29.02 -2.88 -2.74
C GLN A 14 28.82 -2.15 -1.39
N ASN A 15 28.62 -2.89 -0.30
CA ASN A 15 28.32 -2.36 1.03
C ASN A 15 27.04 -1.51 1.10
N VAL A 16 26.09 -1.71 0.18
CA VAL A 16 24.78 -1.06 0.18
C VAL A 16 23.77 -1.98 0.87
N ARG A 17 23.23 -1.54 2.02
CA ARG A 17 22.32 -2.33 2.88
C ARG A 17 20.85 -1.89 2.80
N VAL A 18 20.44 -1.36 1.65
CA VAL A 18 19.06 -0.87 1.45
C VAL A 18 18.05 -2.03 1.50
N PRO A 19 16.95 -1.93 2.28
CA PRO A 19 15.90 -2.94 2.27
C PRO A 19 15.20 -3.06 0.92
N VAL A 20 15.11 -4.27 0.36
CA VAL A 20 14.44 -4.52 -0.92
C VAL A 20 13.04 -5.07 -0.68
N ILE A 21 12.03 -4.39 -1.22
CA ILE A 21 10.62 -4.74 -1.06
C ILE A 21 10.12 -5.40 -2.34
N GLY A 22 9.53 -6.60 -2.23
CA GLY A 22 8.92 -7.29 -3.37
C GLY A 22 7.47 -6.86 -3.55
N ASP A 23 7.12 -6.39 -4.74
CA ASP A 23 5.74 -6.01 -5.09
C ASP A 23 5.04 -7.13 -5.86
N PHE A 24 4.07 -7.78 -5.22
CA PHE A 24 3.42 -8.97 -5.77
C PHE A 24 1.98 -8.70 -6.20
N HIS A 25 1.67 -9.09 -7.44
CA HIS A 25 0.35 -9.01 -8.04
C HIS A 25 -0.01 -10.36 -8.67
N TYR A 26 -1.25 -10.83 -8.50
CA TYR A 26 -1.82 -12.05 -9.11
C TYR A 26 -1.12 -13.37 -8.69
N ASN A 27 0.14 -13.57 -9.06
CA ASN A 27 0.89 -14.81 -8.91
C ASN A 27 1.88 -14.82 -7.72
N GLY A 28 1.74 -13.89 -6.77
CA GLY A 28 2.65 -13.76 -5.62
C GLY A 28 2.80 -15.05 -4.82
N HIS A 29 1.69 -15.74 -4.55
CA HIS A 29 1.65 -17.04 -3.86
C HIS A 29 2.50 -18.11 -4.58
N ILE A 30 2.47 -18.15 -5.92
CA ILE A 30 3.30 -19.07 -6.72
C ILE A 30 4.77 -18.65 -6.67
N LEU A 31 5.06 -17.36 -6.84
CA LEU A 31 6.44 -16.89 -6.90
C LEU A 31 7.17 -17.07 -5.57
N LEU A 32 6.51 -16.77 -4.45
CA LEU A 32 7.07 -16.90 -3.11
C LEU A 32 7.29 -18.36 -2.70
N THR A 33 6.43 -19.29 -3.16
CA THR A 33 6.57 -20.73 -2.87
C THR A 33 7.58 -21.41 -3.80
N LYS A 34 7.54 -21.10 -5.10
CA LYS A 34 8.43 -21.71 -6.11
C LYS A 34 9.87 -21.21 -6.03
N TYR A 35 10.09 -19.99 -5.50
CA TYR A 35 11.41 -19.37 -5.41
C TYR A 35 11.72 -18.96 -3.96
N PRO A 36 11.98 -19.91 -3.03
CA PRO A 36 12.23 -19.62 -1.62
C PRO A 36 13.40 -18.65 -1.39
N ALA A 37 14.48 -18.77 -2.18
CA ALA A 37 15.60 -17.83 -2.12
C ALA A 37 15.17 -16.37 -2.40
N CYS A 38 14.18 -16.16 -3.29
CA CYS A 38 13.62 -14.83 -3.52
C CYS A 38 12.85 -14.32 -2.30
N ALA A 39 12.06 -15.19 -1.65
CA ALA A 39 11.31 -14.84 -0.45
C ALA A 39 12.26 -14.46 0.70
N GLU A 40 13.30 -15.27 0.93
CA GLU A 40 14.31 -15.04 1.96
C GLU A 40 15.13 -13.77 1.73
N ALA A 41 15.52 -13.48 0.48
CA ALA A 41 16.35 -12.33 0.13
C ALA A 41 15.63 -10.98 0.28
N LEU A 42 14.31 -10.93 0.09
CA LEU A 42 13.52 -9.72 0.26
C LEU A 42 13.40 -9.32 1.74
N SER A 43 13.35 -8.03 2.01
CA SER A 43 13.19 -7.49 3.37
C SER A 43 11.73 -7.34 3.78
N LYS A 44 10.80 -7.26 2.81
CA LYS A 44 9.37 -7.04 3.02
C LYS A 44 8.58 -7.45 1.78
N TYR A 45 7.33 -7.88 1.96
CA TYR A 45 6.42 -8.18 0.86
C TYR A 45 5.31 -7.12 0.77
N ARG A 46 4.98 -6.64 -0.43
CA ARG A 46 3.73 -5.90 -0.68
C ARG A 46 2.74 -6.87 -1.28
N ILE A 47 1.58 -6.99 -0.65
CA ILE A 47 0.44 -7.78 -1.12
C ILE A 47 -0.75 -6.85 -1.37
N ASN A 48 -1.44 -7.03 -2.50
CA ASN A 48 -2.70 -6.35 -2.80
C ASN A 48 -3.86 -7.35 -2.74
N PRO A 49 -4.76 -7.28 -1.73
CA PRO A 49 -5.81 -8.27 -1.54
C PRO A 49 -6.73 -8.41 -2.76
N GLY A 50 -7.06 -7.30 -3.43
CA GLY A 50 -7.93 -7.32 -4.62
C GLY A 50 -7.38 -8.09 -5.82
N ASN A 51 -6.06 -8.31 -5.88
CA ASN A 51 -5.43 -9.09 -6.95
C ASN A 51 -5.13 -10.55 -6.55
N CYS A 52 -5.39 -10.95 -5.30
CA CYS A 52 -4.97 -12.26 -4.80
C CYS A 52 -5.93 -13.38 -5.19
N SER A 53 -7.24 -13.12 -5.19
CA SER A 53 -8.27 -14.17 -5.24
C SER A 53 -9.19 -14.09 -6.47
N ILE A 54 -8.74 -13.45 -7.56
CA ILE A 54 -9.55 -13.35 -8.79
C ILE A 54 -9.95 -14.76 -9.27
N GLY A 55 -11.24 -15.08 -9.18
CA GLY A 55 -11.81 -16.36 -9.62
C GLY A 55 -11.82 -17.51 -8.60
N LYS A 56 -11.38 -17.29 -7.35
CA LYS A 56 -11.50 -18.28 -6.26
C LYS A 56 -12.32 -17.72 -5.10
N LYS A 57 -13.18 -18.57 -4.51
CA LYS A 57 -13.99 -18.21 -3.33
C LYS A 57 -13.18 -18.14 -2.04
N ASP A 58 -12.01 -18.77 -2.01
CA ASP A 58 -11.22 -18.92 -0.79
C ASP A 58 -9.98 -18.03 -0.83
N ASP A 59 -9.68 -17.36 0.28
CA ASP A 59 -8.48 -16.54 0.51
C ASP A 59 -7.16 -17.33 0.49
N GLU A 60 -7.12 -18.52 -0.13
CA GLU A 60 -5.97 -19.44 -0.17
C GLU A 60 -4.69 -18.75 -0.64
N ASN A 61 -4.79 -17.92 -1.68
CA ASN A 61 -3.64 -17.24 -2.25
C ASN A 61 -3.09 -16.19 -1.28
N PHE A 62 -3.97 -15.41 -0.65
CA PHE A 62 -3.59 -14.43 0.37
C PHE A 62 -2.97 -15.14 1.58
N ARG A 63 -3.65 -16.16 2.11
CA ARG A 63 -3.17 -17.01 3.20
C ARG A 63 -1.79 -17.59 2.92
N THR A 64 -1.56 -18.17 1.74
CA THR A 64 -0.27 -18.75 1.35
C THR A 64 0.85 -17.71 1.45
N MET A 65 0.61 -16.49 0.96
CA MET A 65 1.63 -15.43 1.04
C MET A 65 1.91 -14.99 2.48
N ILE A 66 0.88 -14.91 3.32
CA ILE A 66 1.05 -14.58 4.75
C ILE A 66 1.81 -15.70 5.47
N GLU A 67 1.48 -16.97 5.23
CA GLU A 67 2.21 -18.10 5.82
C GLU A 67 3.70 -18.12 5.42
N VAL A 68 4.02 -17.74 4.17
CA VAL A 68 5.41 -17.56 3.73
C VAL A 68 6.08 -16.37 4.43
N ALA A 69 5.34 -15.27 4.70
CA ALA A 69 5.85 -14.13 5.46
C ALA A 69 6.14 -14.51 6.92
N VAL A 70 5.23 -15.25 7.56
CA VAL A 70 5.40 -15.77 8.92
C VAL A 70 6.62 -16.69 9.00
N ARG A 71 6.74 -17.66 8.10
CA ARG A 71 7.88 -18.60 8.06
C ARG A 71 9.22 -17.86 7.95
N ASN A 72 9.27 -16.83 7.11
CA ASN A 72 10.49 -16.07 6.85
C ASN A 72 10.66 -14.84 7.76
N GLN A 73 9.75 -14.64 8.73
CA GLN A 73 9.73 -13.49 9.63
C GLN A 73 9.79 -12.14 8.91
N LYS A 74 9.08 -12.00 7.79
CA LYS A 74 9.07 -10.78 6.98
C LYS A 74 7.85 -9.91 7.27
N PRO A 75 8.02 -8.58 7.40
CA PRO A 75 6.89 -7.67 7.41
C PRO A 75 6.16 -7.68 6.06
N VAL A 76 4.88 -7.33 6.11
CA VAL A 76 3.99 -7.27 4.95
C VAL A 76 3.32 -5.90 4.89
N ARG A 77 3.37 -5.27 3.72
CA ARG A 77 2.47 -4.16 3.40
C ARG A 77 1.24 -4.67 2.67
N ILE A 78 0.08 -4.52 3.29
CA ILE A 78 -1.22 -4.75 2.67
C ILE A 78 -1.61 -3.43 1.99
N GLY A 79 -1.58 -3.42 0.66
CA GLY A 79 -1.76 -2.21 -0.13
C GLY A 79 -2.97 -2.28 -1.04
N VAL A 80 -4.09 -1.72 -0.56
CA VAL A 80 -5.34 -1.56 -1.31
C VAL A 80 -5.20 -0.37 -2.26
N ASN A 81 -5.63 -0.56 -3.51
CA ASN A 81 -5.73 0.49 -4.50
C ASN A 81 -7.18 0.53 -5.01
N TRP A 82 -7.71 1.73 -5.25
CA TRP A 82 -9.09 1.90 -5.71
C TRP A 82 -9.36 1.16 -7.05
N GLY A 83 -8.43 1.24 -8.01
CA GLY A 83 -8.55 0.57 -9.31
C GLY A 83 -8.50 -0.96 -9.27
N SER A 84 -8.21 -1.55 -8.11
CA SER A 84 -8.25 -3.00 -7.87
C SER A 84 -9.08 -3.33 -6.63
N LEU A 85 -10.05 -2.49 -6.26
CA LEU A 85 -10.89 -2.73 -5.11
C LEU A 85 -11.73 -4.00 -5.34
N ASP A 86 -11.93 -4.77 -4.27
CA ASP A 86 -12.81 -5.93 -4.28
C ASP A 86 -14.24 -5.50 -4.63
N GLN A 87 -14.68 -5.91 -5.82
CA GLN A 87 -15.99 -5.56 -6.36
C GLN A 87 -17.13 -6.16 -5.54
N GLN A 88 -16.94 -7.34 -4.92
CA GLN A 88 -17.99 -7.95 -4.09
C GLN A 88 -18.21 -7.15 -2.81
N LEU A 89 -17.11 -6.69 -2.19
CA LEU A 89 -17.18 -5.80 -1.03
C LEU A 89 -17.87 -4.49 -1.38
N LEU A 90 -17.47 -3.86 -2.49
CA LEU A 90 -18.05 -2.60 -2.94
C LEU A 90 -19.56 -2.74 -3.22
N THR A 91 -19.97 -3.76 -3.98
CA THR A 91 -21.39 -4.02 -4.27
C THR A 91 -22.17 -4.25 -2.98
N LYS A 92 -21.65 -5.06 -2.06
CA LYS A 92 -22.30 -5.28 -0.75
C LYS A 92 -22.51 -3.97 0.02
N MET A 93 -21.48 -3.12 0.08
CA MET A 93 -21.57 -1.86 0.82
C MET A 93 -22.48 -0.84 0.13
N MET A 94 -22.54 -0.84 -1.21
CA MET A 94 -23.50 -0.04 -1.98
C MET A 94 -24.93 -0.47 -1.71
N ASP A 95 -25.20 -1.79 -1.70
CA ASP A 95 -26.52 -2.35 -1.40
C ASP A 95 -26.94 -2.06 0.06
N GLU A 96 -25.99 -2.10 0.99
CA GLU A 96 -26.22 -1.73 2.40
C GLU A 96 -26.53 -0.23 2.53
N ASN A 97 -25.78 0.63 1.83
CA ASN A 97 -26.01 2.08 1.81
C ASN A 97 -27.38 2.44 1.21
N ALA A 98 -27.80 1.75 0.14
CA ALA A 98 -29.10 1.97 -0.51
C ALA A 98 -30.32 1.58 0.36
N ARG A 99 -30.10 0.85 1.46
CA ARG A 99 -31.16 0.49 2.43
C ARG A 99 -31.24 1.45 3.61
N LEU A 100 -30.30 2.40 3.72
CA LEU A 100 -30.31 3.40 4.78
C LEU A 100 -31.42 4.44 4.53
N PRO A 101 -31.93 5.08 5.59
CA PRO A 101 -32.75 6.29 5.44
C PRO A 101 -32.00 7.37 4.65
N GLU A 102 -32.72 8.18 3.88
CA GLU A 102 -32.15 9.19 2.98
C GLU A 102 -31.17 10.13 3.69
N GLU A 103 -31.46 10.50 4.94
CA GLU A 103 -30.61 11.35 5.77
C GLU A 103 -29.27 10.72 6.20
N GLN A 104 -29.13 9.40 6.06
CA GLN A 104 -27.92 8.63 6.39
C GLN A 104 -27.24 8.06 5.14
N MET A 105 -27.87 8.18 3.96
CA MET A 105 -27.29 7.70 2.72
C MET A 105 -26.06 8.53 2.36
N LYS A 106 -24.95 7.83 2.18
CA LYS A 106 -23.71 8.42 1.67
C LYS A 106 -23.72 8.46 0.16
N ASP A 107 -22.96 9.37 -0.42
CA ASP A 107 -22.75 9.35 -1.86
C ASP A 107 -21.88 8.15 -2.29
N ALA A 108 -21.89 7.84 -3.59
CA ALA A 108 -21.14 6.70 -4.12
C ALA A 108 -19.62 6.81 -3.92
N ARG A 109 -19.07 8.04 -3.89
CA ARG A 109 -17.65 8.28 -3.65
C ARG A 109 -17.32 7.91 -2.21
N GLU A 110 -18.09 8.38 -1.23
CA GLU A 110 -17.90 8.07 0.19
C GLU A 110 -17.98 6.56 0.47
N VAL A 111 -18.98 5.87 -0.08
CA VAL A 111 -19.11 4.41 0.06
C VAL A 111 -17.89 3.69 -0.52
N THR A 112 -17.36 4.17 -1.65
CA THR A 112 -16.16 3.60 -2.27
C THR A 112 -14.94 3.76 -1.37
N MET A 113 -14.79 4.92 -0.72
CA MET A 113 -13.68 5.21 0.20
C MET A 113 -13.78 4.36 1.47
N ASP A 114 -14.98 4.23 2.04
CA ASP A 114 -15.24 3.33 3.16
C ASP A 114 -14.90 1.88 2.80
N ALA A 115 -15.26 1.43 1.59
CA ALA A 115 -14.95 0.09 1.12
C ALA A 115 -13.43 -0.16 0.98
N MET A 116 -12.65 0.85 0.60
CA MET A 116 -11.19 0.76 0.58
C MET A 116 -10.61 0.59 1.98
N VAL A 117 -11.07 1.38 2.94
CA VAL A 117 -10.63 1.29 4.34
C VAL A 117 -11.01 -0.07 4.92
N GLU A 118 -12.25 -0.50 4.69
CA GLU A 118 -12.75 -1.79 5.15
C GLU A 118 -11.97 -2.96 4.55
N SER A 119 -11.64 -2.91 3.26
CA SER A 119 -10.80 -3.90 2.59
C SER A 119 -9.42 -4.03 3.24
N ALA A 120 -8.79 -2.90 3.58
CA ALA A 120 -7.49 -2.88 4.23
C ALA A 120 -7.55 -3.49 5.64
N LEU A 121 -8.54 -3.09 6.45
CA LEU A 121 -8.70 -3.54 7.83
C LEU A 121 -9.07 -5.03 7.91
N ARG A 122 -9.99 -5.51 7.06
CA ARG A 122 -10.33 -6.94 6.96
C ARG A 122 -9.11 -7.78 6.58
N SER A 123 -8.34 -7.31 5.60
CA SER A 123 -7.12 -7.99 5.17
C SER A 123 -6.06 -8.03 6.28
N ALA A 124 -5.93 -6.96 7.06
CA ALA A 124 -5.03 -6.91 8.22
C ALA A 124 -5.45 -7.93 9.29
N ALA A 125 -6.74 -7.95 9.66
CA ALA A 125 -7.29 -8.91 10.61
C ALA A 125 -7.12 -10.37 10.15
N LEU A 126 -7.28 -10.64 8.85
CA LEU A 126 -6.99 -11.95 8.27
C LEU A 126 -5.50 -12.32 8.36
N ALA A 127 -4.60 -11.38 8.09
CA ALA A 127 -3.17 -11.61 8.23
C ALA A 127 -2.78 -11.95 9.68
N GLU A 128 -3.35 -11.24 10.67
CA GLU A 128 -3.17 -11.56 12.09
C GLU A 128 -3.71 -12.95 12.43
N LYS A 129 -4.91 -13.30 11.93
CA LYS A 129 -5.50 -14.64 12.10
C LYS A 129 -4.62 -15.75 11.54
N TYR A 130 -3.87 -15.48 10.47
CA TYR A 130 -2.90 -16.43 9.89
C TYR A 130 -1.53 -16.41 10.57
N GLY A 131 -1.37 -15.65 11.65
CA GLY A 131 -0.19 -15.67 12.52
C GLY A 131 0.84 -14.59 12.25
N LEU A 132 0.56 -13.62 11.36
CA LEU A 132 1.43 -12.46 11.20
C LEU A 132 1.26 -11.52 12.39
N ARG A 133 2.35 -11.07 13.01
CA ARG A 133 2.25 -10.18 14.16
C ARG A 133 1.84 -8.77 13.72
N ARG A 134 1.16 -8.05 14.61
CA ARG A 134 0.71 -6.67 14.37
C ARG A 134 1.86 -5.72 14.00
N ASP A 135 3.02 -5.86 14.66
CA ASP A 135 4.25 -5.08 14.38
C ASP A 135 4.88 -5.37 13.02
N GLN A 136 4.42 -6.41 12.33
CA GLN A 136 4.86 -6.80 10.99
C GLN A 136 3.90 -6.33 9.88
N ILE A 137 2.79 -5.66 10.23
CA ILE A 137 1.77 -5.23 9.28
C ILE A 137 1.89 -3.72 9.02
N ILE A 138 1.94 -3.37 7.74
CA ILE A 138 1.88 -1.99 7.25
C ILE A 138 0.66 -1.87 6.32
N LEU A 139 -0.14 -0.81 6.46
CA LEU A 139 -1.29 -0.57 5.59
C LEU A 139 -1.03 0.56 4.59
N SER A 140 -1.69 0.48 3.45
CA SER A 140 -1.82 1.60 2.51
C SER A 140 -3.12 1.47 1.73
N ALA A 141 -3.83 2.57 1.53
CA ALA A 141 -5.05 2.63 0.74
C ALA A 141 -4.94 3.80 -0.25
N LYS A 142 -4.47 3.54 -1.48
CA LYS A 142 -4.09 4.61 -2.42
C LYS A 142 -5.17 4.92 -3.45
N VAL A 143 -5.42 6.22 -3.59
CA VAL A 143 -6.31 6.87 -4.57
C VAL A 143 -5.52 7.90 -5.37
N SER A 144 -6.09 8.42 -6.46
CA SER A 144 -5.47 9.40 -7.36
C SER A 144 -5.92 10.85 -7.09
N GLY A 145 -7.05 11.05 -6.41
CA GLY A 145 -7.54 12.35 -5.96
C GLY A 145 -6.89 12.80 -4.65
N VAL A 146 -6.50 14.09 -4.57
CA VAL A 146 -5.88 14.66 -3.35
C VAL A 146 -6.86 14.66 -2.17
N GLN A 147 -8.08 15.14 -2.37
CA GLN A 147 -9.10 15.16 -1.33
C GLN A 147 -9.48 13.73 -0.91
N ASP A 148 -9.59 12.83 -1.89
CA ASP A 148 -9.88 11.43 -1.62
C ASP A 148 -8.80 10.78 -0.74
N LEU A 149 -7.53 11.12 -0.99
CA LEU A 149 -6.41 10.60 -0.21
C LEU A 149 -6.53 11.05 1.25
N ILE A 150 -6.86 12.33 1.46
CA ILE A 150 -7.00 12.91 2.79
C ILE A 150 -8.10 12.19 3.56
N ASP A 151 -9.31 12.05 2.99
CA ASP A 151 -10.41 11.45 3.74
C ASP A 151 -10.15 9.95 4.01
N VAL A 152 -9.61 9.20 3.05
CA VAL A 152 -9.28 7.77 3.23
C VAL A 152 -8.30 7.58 4.39
N TYR A 153 -7.22 8.37 4.46
CA TYR A 153 -6.19 8.18 5.49
C TYR A 153 -6.63 8.72 6.86
N ARG A 154 -7.48 9.74 6.92
CA ARG A 154 -8.12 10.17 8.18
C ARG A 154 -9.00 9.04 8.75
N VAL A 155 -9.86 8.45 7.94
CA VAL A 155 -10.72 7.34 8.39
C VAL A 155 -9.89 6.10 8.73
N LEU A 156 -8.86 5.78 7.93
CA LEU A 156 -7.99 4.64 8.20
C LEU A 156 -7.21 4.80 9.51
N SER A 157 -6.58 5.95 9.73
CA SER A 157 -5.82 6.24 10.96
C SER A 157 -6.70 6.29 12.21
N ALA A 158 -7.94 6.76 12.11
CA ALA A 158 -8.88 6.74 13.21
C ALA A 158 -9.35 5.32 13.61
N ARG A 159 -9.24 4.34 12.69
CA ARG A 159 -9.75 2.97 12.88
C ARG A 159 -8.65 1.94 13.17
N CYS A 160 -7.37 2.31 13.12
CA CYS A 160 -6.27 1.40 13.43
C CYS A 160 -4.99 2.12 13.85
N ASP A 161 -4.08 1.37 14.46
CA ASP A 161 -2.75 1.80 14.91
C ASP A 161 -1.60 1.11 14.14
N TYR A 162 -1.89 0.48 12.99
CA TYR A 162 -0.84 -0.06 12.12
C TYR A 162 -0.03 1.07 11.50
N ALA A 163 1.23 0.81 11.17
CA ALA A 163 2.02 1.75 10.38
C ALA A 163 1.38 1.99 9.00
N LEU A 164 1.30 3.24 8.58
CA LEU A 164 0.66 3.69 7.36
C LEU A 164 1.71 4.12 6.33
N HIS A 165 1.70 3.46 5.18
CA HIS A 165 2.50 3.84 4.01
C HIS A 165 1.71 4.77 3.10
N LEU A 166 1.96 6.07 3.24
CA LEU A 166 1.25 7.13 2.57
C LEU A 166 1.79 7.39 1.16
N GLY A 167 0.90 7.80 0.27
CA GLY A 167 1.27 8.33 -1.03
C GLY A 167 0.10 8.36 -2.00
N LEU A 168 0.07 9.38 -2.85
CA LEU A 168 -0.86 9.48 -3.97
C LEU A 168 -0.46 8.46 -5.05
N THR A 169 -1.42 7.74 -5.62
CA THR A 169 -1.15 6.90 -6.81
C THR A 169 -1.28 7.74 -8.06
N GLU A 170 -0.45 7.44 -9.08
CA GLU A 170 -0.57 8.07 -10.41
C GLU A 170 -0.63 9.61 -10.36
N ALA A 171 0.29 10.23 -9.61
CA ALA A 171 0.29 11.69 -9.45
C ALA A 171 0.46 12.44 -10.79
N GLY A 172 1.02 11.77 -11.79
CA GLY A 172 1.22 12.28 -13.14
C GLY A 172 2.65 12.79 -13.34
N MET A 173 2.84 13.55 -14.41
CA MET A 173 4.14 14.08 -14.83
C MET A 173 4.36 15.52 -14.33
N GLY A 174 5.63 15.87 -14.13
CA GLY A 174 6.09 17.24 -13.90
C GLY A 174 5.41 17.94 -12.72
N SER A 175 5.17 19.25 -12.87
CA SER A 175 4.66 20.11 -11.81
C SER A 175 3.32 19.63 -11.23
N LYS A 176 2.42 19.08 -12.06
CA LYS A 176 1.13 18.56 -11.60
C LYS A 176 1.32 17.44 -10.56
N GLY A 177 2.20 16.47 -10.85
CA GLY A 177 2.45 15.35 -9.94
C GLY A 177 3.15 15.77 -8.65
N ILE A 178 4.06 16.73 -8.74
CA ILE A 178 4.76 17.32 -7.59
C ILE A 178 3.75 18.04 -6.69
N VAL A 179 2.97 18.97 -7.25
CA VAL A 179 1.99 19.77 -6.49
C VAL A 179 0.91 18.89 -5.87
N ALA A 180 0.36 17.93 -6.61
CA ALA A 180 -0.67 17.02 -6.08
C ALA A 180 -0.12 16.14 -4.94
N SER A 181 1.09 15.62 -5.09
CA SER A 181 1.73 14.80 -4.04
C SER A 181 2.03 15.64 -2.79
N ALA A 182 2.59 16.84 -2.96
CA ALA A 182 2.90 17.73 -1.84
C ALA A 182 1.63 18.18 -1.10
N ALA A 183 0.56 18.53 -1.83
CA ALA A 183 -0.70 18.95 -1.26
C ALA A 183 -1.37 17.85 -0.42
N GLY A 184 -1.44 16.61 -0.93
CA GLY A 184 -2.10 15.51 -0.21
C GLY A 184 -1.24 14.93 0.91
N ILE A 185 0.02 14.59 0.62
CA ILE A 185 0.93 13.99 1.59
C ILE A 185 1.23 15.00 2.70
N GLY A 186 1.51 16.25 2.33
CA GLY A 186 1.91 17.26 3.30
C GLY A 186 0.81 17.60 4.30
N PHE A 187 -0.44 17.65 3.84
CA PHE A 187 -1.60 17.85 4.69
C PHE A 187 -1.73 16.76 5.76
N LEU A 188 -1.73 15.48 5.34
CA LEU A 188 -1.87 14.34 6.26
C LEU A 188 -0.70 14.24 7.25
N LEU A 189 0.52 14.55 6.81
CA LEU A 189 1.68 14.55 7.68
C LEU A 189 1.59 15.64 8.77
N GLN A 190 1.00 16.81 8.48
CA GLN A 190 0.75 17.83 9.52
C GLN A 190 -0.27 17.37 10.56
N GLU A 191 -1.20 16.49 10.18
CA GLU A 191 -2.13 15.84 11.12
C GLU A 191 -1.49 14.68 11.90
N GLY A 192 -0.21 14.38 11.67
CA GLY A 192 0.49 13.25 12.28
C GLY A 192 0.16 11.89 11.64
N ILE A 193 -0.38 11.88 10.42
CA ILE A 193 -0.80 10.66 9.72
C ILE A 193 0.25 10.28 8.67
N GLY A 194 0.91 9.13 8.88
CA GLY A 194 1.81 8.49 7.92
C GLY A 194 3.23 8.26 8.47
N ASP A 195 3.71 7.02 8.34
CA ASP A 195 5.00 6.56 8.90
C ASP A 195 6.09 6.41 7.83
N THR A 196 5.67 6.23 6.58
CA THR A 196 6.56 6.17 5.42
C THR A 196 5.83 6.67 4.21
N ILE A 197 6.51 7.44 3.35
CA ILE A 197 5.92 8.03 2.16
C ILE A 197 6.53 7.45 0.88
N ARG A 198 5.73 7.45 -0.20
CA ARG A 198 6.23 7.35 -1.57
C ARG A 198 5.51 8.37 -2.43
N VAL A 199 6.28 9.22 -3.11
CA VAL A 199 5.81 10.05 -4.21
C VAL A 199 5.79 9.19 -5.47
N SER A 200 4.69 9.21 -6.23
CA SER A 200 4.50 8.36 -7.41
C SER A 200 4.52 9.21 -8.69
N LEU A 201 5.68 9.75 -9.04
CA LEU A 201 5.84 10.52 -10.27
C LEU A 201 5.97 9.59 -11.49
N THR A 202 5.37 10.04 -12.59
CA THR A 202 5.67 9.51 -13.93
C THR A 202 6.88 10.29 -14.46
N PRO A 203 8.06 9.65 -14.61
CA PRO A 203 9.22 10.33 -15.17
C PRO A 203 8.97 10.70 -16.62
N ALA A 204 9.61 11.77 -17.09
CA ALA A 204 9.74 12.01 -18.53
C ALA A 204 10.49 10.84 -19.19
N PRO A 205 10.36 10.63 -20.52
CA PRO A 205 11.20 9.68 -21.24
C PRO A 205 12.69 9.94 -20.96
N ASN A 206 13.42 8.92 -20.51
CA ASN A 206 14.82 9.01 -20.05
C ASN A 206 15.04 9.95 -18.84
N GLY A 207 13.99 10.33 -18.12
CA GLY A 207 14.07 11.11 -16.89
C GLY A 207 14.66 10.30 -15.73
N ASP A 208 15.24 11.00 -14.77
CA ASP A 208 15.83 10.38 -13.60
C ASP A 208 14.75 9.88 -12.64
N ARG A 209 14.83 8.59 -12.27
CA ARG A 209 13.91 8.00 -11.29
C ARG A 209 14.11 8.58 -9.89
N SER A 210 15.27 9.17 -9.59
CA SER A 210 15.59 9.79 -8.31
C SER A 210 14.74 11.03 -7.99
N GLU A 211 14.08 11.63 -8.99
CA GLU A 211 13.24 12.82 -8.80
C GLU A 211 12.13 12.59 -7.76
N GLU A 212 11.51 11.40 -7.75
CA GLU A 212 10.46 11.09 -6.77
C GLU A 212 11.00 11.02 -5.33
N VAL A 213 12.29 10.65 -5.17
CA VAL A 213 12.98 10.65 -3.87
C VAL A 213 13.27 12.08 -3.44
N ALA A 214 13.79 12.92 -4.35
CA ALA A 214 14.05 14.32 -4.07
C ALA A 214 12.77 15.05 -3.63
N VAL A 215 11.66 14.83 -4.32
CA VAL A 215 10.37 15.43 -3.95
C VAL A 215 9.87 14.92 -2.60
N ALA A 216 10.01 13.62 -2.31
CA ALA A 216 9.67 13.06 -1.00
C ALA A 216 10.49 13.72 0.13
N GLN A 217 11.79 13.90 -0.08
CA GLN A 217 12.67 14.59 0.88
C GLN A 217 12.25 16.05 1.08
N GLN A 218 11.96 16.78 0.00
CA GLN A 218 11.54 18.18 0.06
C GLN A 218 10.20 18.35 0.81
N ILE A 219 9.23 17.44 0.65
CA ILE A 219 7.98 17.47 1.41
C ILE A 219 8.27 17.36 2.91
N LEU A 220 9.05 16.35 3.33
CA LEU A 220 9.38 16.13 4.74
C LEU A 220 10.20 17.27 5.34
N GLN A 221 11.13 17.84 4.57
CA GLN A 221 11.98 18.94 5.00
C GLN A 221 11.23 20.27 5.10
N SER A 222 10.34 20.55 4.14
CA SER A 222 9.49 21.75 4.17
C SER A 222 8.52 21.76 5.36
N LEU A 223 8.15 20.59 5.86
CA LEU A 223 7.32 20.44 7.06
C LEU A 223 8.14 20.39 8.37
N GLY A 224 9.47 20.45 8.30
CA GLY A 224 10.33 20.34 9.47
C GLY A 224 10.36 18.96 10.13
N ILE A 225 9.86 17.92 9.45
CA ILE A 225 9.81 16.54 9.98
C ILE A 225 11.20 15.89 9.91
N ARG A 226 11.97 16.21 8.86
CA ARG A 226 13.31 15.67 8.61
C ARG A 226 14.24 16.75 8.05
N SER A 227 15.54 16.56 8.20
CA SER A 227 16.58 17.32 7.51
C SER A 227 17.43 16.36 6.68
N PHE A 228 17.64 16.68 5.41
CA PHE A 228 18.45 15.91 4.46
C PHE A 228 19.60 16.75 3.93
#